data_AF-A0A950TSU7-F1
#
_entry.id   AF-A0A950TSU7-F1
#
_cell.length_a   1.000
_cell.length_b   1.000
_cell.length_c   1.000
_cell.angle_alpha   90.00
_cell.angle_beta   90.00
_cell.angle_gamma   90.00
#
_symmetry.space_group_name_H-M   'P 1'
#
loop_
_entity.id
_entity.type
_entity.pdbx_description
1 polymer ?
#
loop_
_entity_poly.entity_id
_entity_poly.type
_entity_poly.pdbx_seq_one_letter_code
_entity_poly.pdbx_strand_id
1 'polypeptide(L)'
;MPHMFIVVFLIMLPVYLQTKDPVLAWASGLAWCLVIGVIVLLGAFVGPTVRKYTPRAAMLGTLAGISIAFISMRPAFQGWEEPWLFLLSLAIVLVSWTAGVRLPFGLPGGLAAVIVGTVLAWLARLTHLDDLMQPSLVVAAVDQFGLHLPHPSTDFMKAVGGIGPLLVTAIPLGIYNFTEGMNNVESAAAAGDNFNLRQILIADGIGAIVGGLLGSPFPPAVYIGHPGWKAVGGRIGYSLATGVVIAIVCFAGLTALLLAVIPLVAILPILLYIGLVIGAQSFQATPSRHAPAIVLAILPNIAAWCQTQIDGALGAAGTSAAQVGMAKLGAAGVVYHGMALLGGGAVLAGMILGAIAAFIIDHAFDRAAIYAAAGAVLAYFGFIHGTGLGIGNSAPVALGYALIAGVCLVLSRLSLPVLAMPAEEGVQEG
;
A
#
# COMPACT_ATOMS: atom_id res chain seq x y z
N MET A 1 5.33 2.75 -2.26
CA MET A 1 4.41 1.74 -2.81
C MET A 1 5.18 0.49 -3.16
N PRO A 2 4.74 -0.72 -2.71
CA PRO A 2 5.42 -1.99 -2.95
C PRO A 2 5.74 -2.24 -4.43
N HIS A 3 4.85 -1.82 -5.34
CA HIS A 3 5.00 -1.95 -6.79
C HIS A 3 6.32 -1.38 -7.33
N MET A 4 6.72 -0.17 -6.88
CA MET A 4 7.99 0.44 -7.33
C MET A 4 9.20 -0.35 -6.86
N PHE A 5 9.19 -0.82 -5.61
CA PHE A 5 10.28 -1.63 -5.08
C PHE A 5 10.40 -2.94 -5.86
N ILE A 6 9.27 -3.60 -6.14
CA ILE A 6 9.28 -4.91 -6.79
C ILE A 6 9.72 -4.80 -8.25
N VAL A 7 9.21 -3.84 -9.02
CA VAL A 7 9.67 -3.67 -10.41
C VAL A 7 11.13 -3.25 -10.48
N VAL A 8 11.61 -2.38 -9.57
CA VAL A 8 13.01 -1.95 -9.59
C VAL A 8 13.94 -3.08 -9.13
N PHE A 9 13.68 -3.69 -7.98
CA PHE A 9 14.64 -4.61 -7.33
C PHE A 9 14.44 -6.09 -7.69
N LEU A 10 13.23 -6.51 -8.05
CA LEU A 10 12.95 -7.92 -8.40
C LEU A 10 12.81 -8.14 -9.91
N ILE A 11 12.65 -7.09 -10.71
CA ILE A 11 12.49 -7.19 -12.17
C ILE A 11 13.66 -6.53 -12.90
N MET A 12 13.78 -5.21 -12.80
CA MET A 12 14.76 -4.45 -13.58
C MET A 12 16.20 -4.72 -13.12
N LEU A 13 16.45 -4.66 -11.80
CA LEU A 13 17.80 -4.84 -11.25
C LEU A 13 18.38 -6.23 -11.55
N PRO A 14 17.66 -7.36 -11.36
CA PRO A 14 18.21 -8.68 -11.68
C PRO A 14 18.54 -8.82 -13.16
N VAL A 15 17.68 -8.31 -14.06
CA VAL A 15 17.96 -8.29 -15.50
C VAL A 15 19.22 -7.49 -15.78
N TYR A 16 19.33 -6.27 -15.24
CA TYR A 16 20.52 -5.44 -15.40
C TYR A 16 21.80 -6.10 -14.84
N LEU A 17 21.71 -6.75 -13.68
CA LEU A 17 22.87 -7.41 -13.08
C LEU A 17 23.38 -8.57 -13.95
N GLN A 18 22.48 -9.28 -14.63
CA GLN A 18 22.81 -10.39 -15.52
C GLN A 18 23.30 -9.94 -16.90
N THR A 19 22.62 -8.95 -17.51
CA THR A 19 22.85 -8.57 -18.91
C THR A 19 23.74 -7.34 -19.06
N LYS A 20 23.85 -6.52 -18.01
CA LYS A 20 24.44 -5.16 -18.04
C LYS A 20 23.79 -4.22 -19.05
N ASP A 21 22.58 -4.53 -19.50
CA ASP A 21 21.80 -3.73 -20.45
C ASP A 21 20.65 -3.01 -19.72
N PRO A 22 20.74 -1.68 -19.51
CA PRO A 22 19.69 -0.91 -18.84
C PRO A 22 18.42 -0.77 -19.68
N VAL A 23 18.51 -0.82 -21.01
CA VAL A 23 17.36 -0.74 -21.91
C VAL A 23 16.54 -2.02 -21.84
N LEU A 24 17.22 -3.17 -21.83
CA LEU A 24 16.53 -4.45 -21.67
C LEU A 24 15.91 -4.60 -20.27
N ALA A 25 16.57 -4.11 -19.23
CA ALA A 25 16.03 -4.06 -17.88
C ALA A 25 14.73 -3.23 -17.83
N TRP A 26 14.76 -2.02 -18.38
CA TRP A 26 13.57 -1.17 -18.49
C TRP A 26 12.46 -1.81 -19.33
N ALA A 27 12.78 -2.37 -20.50
CA ALA A 27 11.84 -3.09 -21.35
C ALA A 27 11.18 -4.28 -20.63
N SER A 28 11.92 -4.96 -19.75
CA SER A 28 11.38 -6.04 -18.91
C SER A 28 10.39 -5.52 -17.89
N GLY A 29 10.67 -4.34 -17.30
CA GLY A 29 9.72 -3.61 -16.46
C GLY A 29 8.44 -3.21 -17.22
N LEU A 30 8.56 -2.77 -18.48
CA LEU A 30 7.39 -2.47 -19.32
C LEU A 30 6.53 -3.72 -19.56
N ALA A 31 7.14 -4.82 -20.00
CA ALA A 31 6.44 -6.07 -20.26
C ALA A 31 5.71 -6.57 -18.99
N TRP A 32 6.39 -6.47 -17.84
CA TRP A 32 5.82 -6.79 -16.54
C TRP A 32 4.62 -5.90 -16.16
N CYS A 33 4.72 -4.59 -16.40
CA CYS A 33 3.63 -3.63 -16.19
C CYS A 33 2.40 -3.96 -17.06
N LEU A 34 2.62 -4.32 -18.33
CA LEU A 34 1.54 -4.74 -19.24
C LEU A 34 0.82 -6.00 -18.74
N VAL A 35 1.57 -6.99 -18.24
CA VAL A 35 0.98 -8.20 -17.65
C VAL A 35 0.10 -7.86 -16.45
N ILE A 36 0.57 -6.97 -15.56
CA ILE A 36 -0.24 -6.49 -14.44
C ILE A 36 -1.53 -5.84 -14.92
N GLY A 37 -1.46 -4.98 -15.94
CA GLY A 37 -2.64 -4.37 -16.54
C GLY A 37 -3.67 -5.41 -16.99
N VAL A 38 -3.22 -6.46 -17.68
CA VAL A 38 -4.10 -7.57 -18.10
C VAL A 38 -4.73 -8.29 -16.90
N ILE A 39 -3.96 -8.59 -15.86
CA ILE A 39 -4.49 -9.27 -14.66
C ILE A 39 -5.51 -8.40 -13.92
N VAL A 40 -5.27 -7.09 -13.82
CA VAL A 40 -6.21 -6.15 -13.22
C VAL A 40 -7.51 -6.08 -14.03
N LEU A 41 -7.42 -6.10 -15.37
CA LEU A 41 -8.59 -6.18 -16.25
C LEU A 41 -9.40 -7.47 -16.03
N LEU A 42 -8.73 -8.61 -15.83
CA LEU A 42 -9.41 -9.86 -15.43
C LEU A 42 -10.08 -9.70 -14.05
N GLY A 43 -9.40 -9.02 -13.13
CA GLY A 43 -9.93 -8.64 -11.81
C GLY A 43 -11.22 -7.83 -11.90
N ALA A 44 -11.45 -7.04 -12.95
CA ALA A 44 -12.69 -6.28 -13.13
C ALA A 44 -13.97 -7.15 -13.23
N PHE A 45 -13.82 -8.43 -13.60
CA PHE A 45 -14.92 -9.39 -13.71
C PHE A 45 -15.18 -10.14 -12.40
N VAL A 46 -14.13 -10.44 -11.64
CA VAL A 46 -14.20 -11.25 -10.41
C VAL A 46 -14.31 -10.37 -9.16
N GLY A 47 -13.61 -9.25 -9.13
CA GLY A 47 -13.52 -8.30 -8.01
C GLY A 47 -14.87 -7.85 -7.46
N PRO A 48 -15.87 -7.46 -8.29
CA PRO A 48 -17.19 -7.10 -7.78
C PRO A 48 -17.88 -8.20 -6.96
N THR A 49 -17.70 -9.46 -7.36
CA THR A 49 -18.25 -10.61 -6.64
C THR A 49 -17.51 -10.83 -5.33
N VAL A 50 -16.17 -10.75 -5.34
CA VAL A 50 -15.34 -10.87 -4.12
C VAL A 50 -15.74 -9.79 -3.12
N ARG A 51 -15.75 -8.51 -3.55
CA ARG A 51 -16.14 -7.37 -2.71
C ARG A 51 -17.49 -7.56 -2.04
N LYS A 52 -18.48 -8.05 -2.79
CA LYS A 52 -19.84 -8.26 -2.30
C LYS A 52 -19.90 -9.24 -1.12
N TYR A 53 -19.05 -10.26 -1.11
CA TYR A 53 -19.07 -11.31 -0.10
C TYR A 53 -17.96 -11.18 0.95
N THR A 54 -17.05 -10.22 0.81
CA THR A 54 -16.01 -9.97 1.80
C THR A 54 -16.53 -9.02 2.88
N PRO A 55 -16.33 -9.31 4.18
CA PRO A 55 -16.68 -8.39 5.25
C PRO A 55 -15.90 -7.08 5.14
N ARG A 56 -16.56 -5.96 5.42
CA ARG A 56 -15.91 -4.63 5.45
C ARG A 56 -14.71 -4.59 6.40
N ALA A 57 -14.81 -5.23 7.57
CA ALA A 57 -13.73 -5.35 8.55
C ALA A 57 -12.42 -5.88 7.93
N ALA A 58 -12.53 -6.85 7.02
CA ALA A 58 -11.39 -7.45 6.36
C ALA A 58 -10.76 -6.51 5.32
N MET A 59 -11.58 -5.86 4.49
CA MET A 59 -11.12 -4.94 3.45
C MET A 59 -10.52 -3.65 4.03
N LEU A 60 -11.20 -3.05 5.01
CA LEU A 60 -10.71 -1.84 5.66
C LEU A 60 -9.55 -2.13 6.61
N GLY A 61 -9.55 -3.28 7.30
CA GLY A 61 -8.45 -3.66 8.19
C GLY A 61 -7.15 -3.94 7.43
N THR A 62 -7.21 -4.62 6.28
CA THR A 62 -6.00 -4.79 5.45
C THR A 62 -5.53 -3.44 4.89
N LEU A 63 -6.43 -2.56 4.48
CA LEU A 63 -6.09 -1.20 4.02
C LEU A 63 -5.46 -0.36 5.14
N ALA A 64 -5.98 -0.46 6.36
CA ALA A 64 -5.39 0.13 7.56
C ALA A 64 -3.97 -0.40 7.77
N GLY A 65 -3.76 -1.70 7.63
CA GLY A 65 -2.44 -2.33 7.72
C GLY A 65 -1.44 -1.75 6.72
N ILE A 66 -1.83 -1.60 5.45
CA ILE A 66 -0.99 -0.93 4.43
C ILE A 66 -0.69 0.51 4.85
N SER A 67 -1.71 1.25 5.29
CA SER A 67 -1.60 2.67 5.59
C SER A 67 -0.71 2.94 6.81
N ILE A 68 -0.80 2.12 7.84
CA ILE A 68 0.06 2.22 9.02
C ILE A 68 1.47 1.81 8.63
N ALA A 69 1.65 0.61 8.08
CA ALA A 69 2.97 0.04 7.85
C ALA A 69 3.77 0.75 6.73
N PHE A 70 3.15 1.01 5.57
CA PHE A 70 3.87 1.49 4.38
C PHE A 70 3.65 2.96 4.06
N ILE A 71 2.53 3.56 4.47
CA ILE A 71 2.27 5.00 4.24
C ILE A 71 2.76 5.83 5.43
N SER A 72 2.58 5.36 6.67
CA SER A 72 2.86 6.17 7.88
C SER A 72 4.29 6.00 8.40
N MET A 73 4.78 4.76 8.51
CA MET A 73 6.03 4.50 9.25
C MET A 73 7.26 5.16 8.63
N ARG A 74 7.41 5.14 7.30
CA ARG A 74 8.57 5.76 6.64
C ARG A 74 8.57 7.29 6.80
N PRO A 75 7.48 8.01 6.51
CA PRO A 75 7.37 9.43 6.85
C PRO A 75 7.57 9.74 8.33
N ALA A 76 7.12 8.88 9.24
CA ALA A 76 7.39 9.06 10.67
C ALA A 76 8.89 8.96 10.96
N PHE A 77 9.59 7.94 10.45
CA PHE A 77 11.03 7.81 10.67
C PHE A 77 11.83 8.97 10.10
N GLN A 78 11.56 9.34 8.85
CA GLN A 78 12.21 10.48 8.19
C GLN A 78 11.85 11.80 8.87
N GLY A 79 10.64 11.93 9.40
CA GLY A 79 10.23 13.09 10.20
C GLY A 79 11.04 13.24 11.47
N TRP A 80 11.38 12.12 12.11
CA TRP A 80 12.20 12.11 13.32
C TRP A 80 13.70 12.30 13.08
N GLU A 81 14.16 12.28 11.82
CA GLU A 81 15.50 12.78 11.48
C GLU A 81 15.57 14.31 11.58
N GLU A 82 14.43 14.99 11.39
CA GLU A 82 14.29 16.46 11.52
C GLU A 82 13.10 16.87 12.43
N PRO A 83 13.13 16.52 13.74
CA PRO A 83 11.95 16.58 14.60
C PRO A 83 11.31 17.96 14.72
N TRP A 84 12.11 19.03 14.76
CA TRP A 84 11.60 20.37 15.03
C TRP A 84 10.73 20.90 13.88
N LEU A 85 11.17 20.73 12.63
CA LEU A 85 10.37 21.06 11.43
C LEU A 85 9.19 20.12 11.29
N PHE A 86 9.44 18.82 11.47
CA PHE A 86 8.41 17.80 11.34
C PHE A 86 7.25 18.02 12.32
N LEU A 87 7.55 18.18 13.61
CA LEU A 87 6.52 18.35 14.65
C LEU A 87 5.73 19.64 14.46
N LEU A 88 6.35 20.71 13.96
CA LEU A 88 5.65 21.95 13.64
C LEU A 88 4.68 21.75 12.47
N SER A 89 5.16 21.20 11.35
CA SER A 89 4.30 20.91 10.20
C SER A 89 3.19 19.91 10.55
N LEU A 90 3.49 18.94 11.42
CA LEU A 90 2.51 18.01 11.96
C LEU A 90 1.47 18.71 12.84
N ALA A 91 1.88 19.63 13.73
CA ALA A 91 0.96 20.40 14.54
C ALA A 91 -0.01 21.20 13.66
N ILE A 92 0.48 21.84 12.59
CA ILE A 92 -0.38 22.57 11.64
C ILE A 92 -1.40 21.63 10.98
N VAL A 93 -0.94 20.46 10.53
CA VAL A 93 -1.82 19.44 9.92
C VAL A 93 -2.86 18.92 10.91
N LEU A 94 -2.47 18.61 12.14
CA LEU A 94 -3.40 18.12 13.17
C LEU A 94 -4.44 19.20 13.55
N VAL A 95 -4.01 20.45 13.74
CA VAL A 95 -4.92 21.56 14.03
C VAL A 95 -5.92 21.75 12.88
N SER A 96 -5.45 21.77 11.65
CA SER A 96 -6.31 22.08 10.52
C SER A 96 -7.20 20.92 10.08
N TRP A 97 -6.64 19.72 9.95
CA TRP A 97 -7.32 18.59 9.33
C TRP A 97 -7.93 17.62 10.35
N THR A 98 -7.30 17.43 11.51
CA THR A 98 -7.84 16.55 12.57
C THR A 98 -8.82 17.29 13.46
N ALA A 99 -8.47 18.50 13.92
CA ALA A 99 -9.35 19.32 14.76
C ALA A 99 -10.32 20.21 13.96
N GLY A 100 -10.21 20.24 12.63
CA GLY A 100 -11.11 21.00 11.76
C GLY A 100 -10.97 22.53 11.91
N VAL A 101 -9.85 23.02 12.46
CA VAL A 101 -9.65 24.45 12.71
C VAL A 101 -9.26 25.16 11.41
N ARG A 102 -9.99 26.22 11.08
CA ARG A 102 -9.63 27.10 9.94
C ARG A 102 -8.43 27.94 10.31
N LEU A 103 -7.38 27.87 9.50
CA LEU A 103 -6.20 28.71 9.66
C LEU A 103 -6.50 30.17 9.27
N PRO A 104 -5.71 31.13 9.76
CA PRO A 104 -5.82 32.54 9.37
C PRO A 104 -5.87 32.70 7.85
N PHE A 105 -6.66 33.67 7.38
CA PHE A 105 -6.87 33.97 5.95
C PHE A 105 -7.50 32.82 5.14
N GLY A 106 -8.00 31.77 5.78
CA GLY A 106 -8.60 30.63 5.09
C GLY A 106 -7.61 29.71 4.40
N LEU A 107 -6.33 29.75 4.80
CA LEU A 107 -5.29 28.91 4.21
C LEU A 107 -5.57 27.41 4.46
N PRO A 108 -5.45 26.55 3.43
CA PRO A 108 -5.52 25.10 3.62
C PRO A 108 -4.39 24.59 4.52
N GLY A 109 -4.71 23.70 5.47
CA GLY A 109 -3.74 23.14 6.43
C GLY A 109 -2.46 22.61 5.81
N GLY A 110 -2.58 21.75 4.80
CA GLY A 110 -1.42 21.18 4.09
C GLY A 110 -0.57 22.23 3.38
N LEU A 111 -1.20 23.24 2.77
CA LEU A 111 -0.46 24.34 2.13
C LEU A 111 0.30 25.17 3.18
N ALA A 112 -0.35 25.49 4.30
CA ALA A 112 0.29 26.21 5.40
C ALA A 112 1.47 25.41 5.99
N ALA A 113 1.30 24.11 6.20
CA ALA A 113 2.36 23.23 6.72
C ALA A 113 3.59 23.20 5.79
N VAL A 114 3.37 23.13 4.48
CA VAL A 114 4.43 23.17 3.48
C VAL A 114 5.09 24.54 3.43
N ILE A 115 4.34 25.64 3.39
CA ILE A 115 4.90 27.00 3.34
C ILE A 115 5.74 27.28 4.59
N VAL A 116 5.17 27.06 5.78
CA VAL A 116 5.86 27.33 7.05
C VAL A 116 7.11 26.46 7.18
N GLY A 117 7.00 25.15 6.91
CA GLY A 117 8.15 24.25 6.96
C GLY A 117 9.23 24.62 5.95
N THR A 118 8.85 25.03 4.73
CA THR A 118 9.80 25.49 3.70
C THR A 118 10.52 26.76 4.12
N VAL A 119 9.77 27.78 4.57
CA VAL A 119 10.35 29.06 5.00
C VAL A 119 11.33 28.83 6.16
N LEU A 120 10.95 28.04 7.16
CA LEU A 120 11.82 27.77 8.31
C LEU A 120 13.06 26.97 7.94
N ALA A 121 12.96 25.98 7.04
CA ALA A 121 14.13 25.23 6.57
C ALA A 121 15.13 26.14 5.83
N TRP A 122 14.63 27.06 4.98
CA TRP A 122 15.50 28.04 4.31
C TRP A 122 16.05 29.08 5.28
N LEU A 123 15.29 29.54 6.27
CA LEU A 123 15.80 30.42 7.32
C LEU A 123 16.89 29.75 8.14
N ALA A 124 16.69 28.49 8.56
CA ALA A 124 17.72 27.71 9.26
C ALA A 124 19.01 27.61 8.44
N ARG A 125 18.90 27.39 7.13
CA ARG A 125 20.04 27.44 6.21
C ARG A 125 20.71 28.81 6.14
N LEU A 126 19.93 29.88 6.03
CA LEU A 126 20.45 31.26 5.99
C LEU A 126 21.16 31.66 7.28
N THR A 127 20.73 31.13 8.42
CA THR A 127 21.34 31.37 9.73
C THR A 127 22.41 30.35 10.11
N HIS A 128 22.74 29.40 9.23
CA HIS A 128 23.68 28.29 9.48
C HIS A 128 23.31 27.42 10.70
N LEU A 129 22.02 27.33 11.02
CA LEU A 129 21.51 26.43 12.06
C LEU A 129 21.40 24.99 11.55
N ASP A 130 21.19 24.82 10.24
CA ASP A 130 20.98 23.54 9.59
C ASP A 130 21.41 23.61 8.11
N ASP A 131 21.81 22.48 7.53
CA ASP A 131 22.23 22.33 6.14
C ASP A 131 21.21 21.53 5.28
N LEU A 132 20.01 21.29 5.81
CA LEU A 132 18.91 20.58 5.13
C LEU A 132 18.64 21.10 3.71
N MET A 133 18.63 22.42 3.53
CA MET A 133 18.41 23.06 2.22
C MET A 133 19.74 23.42 1.54
N GLN A 134 19.88 23.04 0.27
CA GLN A 134 21.11 23.25 -0.49
C GLN A 134 20.86 24.15 -1.71
N PRO A 135 21.33 25.41 -1.71
CA PRO A 135 21.17 26.33 -2.85
C PRO A 135 21.73 25.77 -4.16
N SER A 136 22.82 25.00 -4.10
CA SER A 136 23.43 24.36 -5.27
C SER A 136 22.48 23.39 -5.97
N LEU A 137 21.63 22.67 -5.23
CA LEU A 137 20.65 21.76 -5.82
C LEU A 137 19.53 22.52 -6.55
N VAL A 138 19.17 23.71 -6.09
CA VAL A 138 18.18 24.57 -6.78
C VAL A 138 18.74 25.04 -8.12
N VAL A 139 20.01 25.44 -8.16
CA VAL A 139 20.68 25.82 -9.41
C VAL A 139 20.80 24.63 -10.36
N ALA A 140 21.26 23.48 -9.86
CA ALA A 140 21.38 22.25 -10.65
C ALA A 140 20.04 21.73 -11.18
N ALA A 141 18.93 22.02 -10.50
CA ALA A 141 17.61 21.59 -10.95
C ALA A 141 17.16 22.29 -12.24
N VAL A 142 17.70 23.47 -12.55
CA VAL A 142 17.38 24.20 -13.80
C VAL A 142 17.85 23.42 -15.03
N ASP A 143 18.93 22.63 -14.92
CA ASP A 143 19.46 21.81 -16.01
C ASP A 143 18.49 20.68 -16.43
N GLN A 144 17.50 20.36 -15.59
CA GLN A 144 16.49 19.36 -15.89
C GLN A 144 15.28 19.94 -16.64
N PHE A 145 15.18 21.27 -16.76
CA PHE A 145 14.06 21.91 -17.45
C PHE A 145 14.07 21.56 -18.92
N GLY A 146 12.92 21.13 -19.41
CA GLY A 146 12.76 20.72 -20.78
C GLY A 146 11.37 20.17 -21.01
N LEU A 147 11.03 19.94 -22.28
CA LEU A 147 9.77 19.31 -22.66
C LEU A 147 9.95 17.80 -22.80
N HIS A 148 9.52 17.06 -21.79
CA HIS A 148 9.66 15.61 -21.64
C HIS A 148 8.32 14.90 -21.89
N LEU A 149 7.85 14.94 -23.14
CA LEU A 149 6.57 14.31 -23.50
C LEU A 149 6.72 12.78 -23.61
N PRO A 150 5.72 12.01 -23.16
CA PRO A 150 5.71 10.57 -23.37
C PRO A 150 5.56 10.27 -24.86
N HIS A 151 6.29 9.27 -25.33
CA HIS A 151 6.21 8.79 -26.71
C HIS A 151 5.76 7.33 -26.70
N PRO A 152 4.80 6.94 -27.56
CA PRO A 152 4.43 5.54 -27.72
C PRO A 152 5.64 4.70 -28.13
N SER A 153 5.80 3.56 -27.47
CA SER A 153 6.87 2.60 -27.73
C SER A 153 6.34 1.16 -27.66
N THR A 154 7.01 0.29 -28.43
CA THR A 154 6.84 -1.16 -28.39
C THR A 154 8.06 -1.86 -27.77
N ASP A 155 8.90 -1.13 -27.05
CA ASP A 155 10.13 -1.64 -26.43
C ASP A 155 9.91 -2.83 -25.51
N PHE A 156 8.71 -2.97 -24.91
CA PHE A 156 8.32 -4.15 -24.14
C PHE A 156 8.49 -5.46 -24.93
N MET A 157 8.38 -5.42 -26.27
CA MET A 157 8.56 -6.60 -27.14
C MET A 157 9.96 -7.19 -27.02
N LYS A 158 10.97 -6.38 -26.69
CA LYS A 158 12.36 -6.84 -26.47
C LYS A 158 12.47 -7.83 -25.31
N ALA A 159 11.55 -7.76 -24.35
CA ALA A 159 11.54 -8.63 -23.16
C ALA A 159 10.54 -9.80 -23.25
N VAL A 160 9.71 -9.88 -24.30
CA VAL A 160 8.65 -10.92 -24.41
C VAL A 160 9.24 -12.33 -24.45
N GLY A 161 10.39 -12.53 -25.10
CA GLY A 161 11.07 -13.84 -25.13
C GLY A 161 11.50 -14.36 -23.75
N GLY A 162 11.65 -13.47 -22.76
CA GLY A 162 12.05 -13.78 -21.39
C GLY A 162 10.93 -13.58 -20.36
N ILE A 163 9.66 -13.57 -20.77
CA ILE A 163 8.54 -13.21 -19.89
C ILE A 163 8.23 -14.25 -18.81
N GLY A 164 8.62 -15.51 -18.99
CA GLY A 164 8.28 -16.62 -18.10
C GLY A 164 8.57 -16.32 -16.61
N PRO A 165 9.83 -15.97 -16.24
CA PRO A 165 10.17 -15.55 -14.89
C PRO A 165 9.40 -14.31 -14.40
N LEU A 166 9.06 -13.37 -15.31
CA LEU A 166 8.29 -12.17 -14.96
C LEU A 166 6.85 -12.52 -14.56
N LEU A 167 6.24 -13.55 -15.14
CA LEU A 167 4.88 -13.98 -14.79
C LEU A 167 4.76 -14.44 -13.33
N VAL A 168 5.82 -15.04 -12.79
CA VAL A 168 5.87 -15.53 -11.40
C VAL A 168 5.66 -14.40 -10.39
N THR A 169 6.08 -13.18 -10.71
CA THR A 169 5.92 -12.00 -9.85
C THR A 169 4.78 -11.09 -10.30
N ALA A 170 4.53 -10.98 -11.61
CA ALA A 170 3.48 -10.15 -12.16
C ALA A 170 2.08 -10.66 -11.79
N ILE A 171 1.85 -11.97 -11.80
CA ILE A 171 0.53 -12.56 -11.48
C ILE A 171 0.10 -12.24 -10.04
N PRO A 172 0.89 -12.58 -9.01
CA PRO A 172 0.53 -12.24 -7.63
C PRO A 172 0.35 -10.75 -7.42
N LEU A 173 1.18 -9.92 -8.06
CA LEU A 173 1.06 -8.47 -7.90
C LEU A 173 -0.11 -7.85 -8.66
N GLY A 174 -0.48 -8.38 -9.83
CA GLY A 174 -1.72 -7.99 -10.47
C GLY A 174 -2.93 -8.33 -9.59
N ILE A 175 -2.89 -9.50 -8.93
CA ILE A 175 -3.92 -9.90 -7.96
C ILE A 175 -3.94 -8.94 -6.76
N TYR A 176 -2.76 -8.63 -6.22
CA TYR A 176 -2.59 -7.65 -5.15
C TYR A 176 -3.19 -6.29 -5.55
N ASN A 177 -2.85 -5.77 -6.73
CA ASN A 177 -3.24 -4.43 -7.18
C ASN A 177 -4.77 -4.31 -7.34
N PHE A 178 -5.44 -5.29 -7.96
CA PHE A 178 -6.90 -5.22 -8.05
C PHE A 178 -7.56 -5.42 -6.68
N THR A 179 -6.97 -6.24 -5.81
CA THR A 179 -7.45 -6.47 -4.44
C THR A 179 -7.34 -5.18 -3.60
N GLU A 180 -6.25 -4.44 -3.77
CA GLU A 180 -6.07 -3.10 -3.21
C GLU A 180 -7.11 -2.13 -3.78
N GLY A 181 -7.32 -2.12 -5.09
CA GLY A 181 -8.36 -1.30 -5.73
C GLY A 181 -9.76 -1.57 -5.19
N MET A 182 -10.08 -2.84 -4.91
CA MET A 182 -11.31 -3.24 -4.24
C MET A 182 -11.43 -2.64 -2.82
N ASN A 183 -10.37 -2.73 -2.01
CA ASN A 183 -10.36 -2.16 -0.66
C ASN A 183 -10.51 -0.64 -0.69
N ASN A 184 -9.90 0.03 -1.66
CA ASN A 184 -10.02 1.48 -1.83
C ASN A 184 -11.43 1.91 -2.22
N VAL A 185 -12.10 1.13 -3.09
CA VAL A 185 -13.52 1.37 -3.41
C VAL A 185 -14.42 1.12 -2.19
N GLU A 186 -14.11 0.12 -1.36
CA GLU A 186 -14.83 -0.08 -0.10
C GLU A 186 -14.62 1.06 0.90
N SER A 187 -13.39 1.57 1.01
CA SER A 187 -13.07 2.73 1.85
C SER A 187 -13.77 4.00 1.36
N ALA A 188 -13.88 4.19 0.05
CA ALA A 188 -14.66 5.28 -0.52
C ALA A 188 -16.16 5.15 -0.23
N ALA A 189 -16.72 3.94 -0.34
CA ALA A 189 -18.10 3.65 0.01
C ALA A 189 -18.38 3.89 1.49
N ALA A 190 -17.44 3.53 2.38
CA ALA A 190 -17.49 3.84 3.80
C ALA A 190 -17.48 5.35 4.09
N ALA A 191 -16.86 6.16 3.22
CA ALA A 191 -16.91 7.62 3.27
C ALA A 191 -18.10 8.23 2.50
N GLY A 192 -19.06 7.41 2.05
CA GLY A 192 -20.29 7.83 1.38
C GLY A 192 -20.23 7.98 -0.15
N ASP A 193 -19.13 7.59 -0.80
CA ASP A 193 -19.02 7.62 -2.27
C ASP A 193 -19.01 6.21 -2.86
N ASN A 194 -20.12 5.83 -3.48
CA ASN A 194 -20.30 4.50 -4.08
C ASN A 194 -19.83 4.47 -5.53
N PHE A 195 -18.56 4.14 -5.74
CA PHE A 195 -18.00 3.94 -7.08
C PHE A 195 -18.26 2.53 -7.64
N ASN A 196 -18.39 2.44 -8.97
CA ASN A 196 -18.48 1.16 -9.65
C ASN A 196 -17.09 0.50 -9.73
N LEU A 197 -16.86 -0.56 -8.93
CA LEU A 197 -15.57 -1.25 -8.86
C LEU A 197 -15.10 -1.75 -10.24
N ARG A 198 -16.00 -2.24 -11.10
CA ARG A 198 -15.62 -2.73 -12.42
C ARG A 198 -15.04 -1.61 -13.28
N GLN A 199 -15.67 -0.43 -13.28
CA GLN A 199 -15.17 0.72 -14.02
C GLN A 199 -13.82 1.20 -13.49
N ILE A 200 -13.64 1.20 -12.17
CA ILE A 200 -12.37 1.56 -11.53
C ILE A 200 -11.24 0.59 -11.94
N LEU A 201 -11.47 -0.72 -11.88
CA LEU A 201 -10.48 -1.71 -12.27
C LEU A 201 -10.20 -1.71 -13.78
N ILE A 202 -11.20 -1.41 -14.61
CA ILE A 202 -10.97 -1.21 -16.05
C ILE A 202 -10.07 0.01 -16.29
N ALA A 203 -10.34 1.14 -15.63
CA ALA A 203 -9.52 2.34 -15.76
C ALA A 203 -8.09 2.11 -15.28
N ASP A 204 -7.91 1.40 -14.16
CA ASP A 204 -6.60 1.05 -13.61
C ASP A 204 -5.82 0.12 -14.56
N GLY A 205 -6.43 -0.97 -15.02
CA GLY A 205 -5.80 -1.90 -15.94
C GLY A 205 -5.47 -1.29 -17.31
N ILE A 206 -6.36 -0.47 -17.87
CA ILE A 206 -6.08 0.29 -19.10
C ILE A 206 -4.95 1.30 -18.85
N GLY A 207 -4.97 1.99 -17.70
CA GLY A 207 -3.92 2.93 -17.31
C GLY A 207 -2.54 2.27 -17.25
N ALA A 208 -2.46 1.05 -16.72
CA ALA A 208 -1.22 0.26 -16.72
C ALA A 208 -0.72 -0.05 -18.13
N ILE A 209 -1.61 -0.50 -19.01
CA ILE A 209 -1.26 -0.82 -20.40
C ILE A 209 -0.82 0.43 -21.15
N VAL A 210 -1.61 1.50 -21.10
CA VAL A 210 -1.29 2.78 -21.77
C VAL A 210 0.00 3.37 -21.20
N GLY A 211 0.16 3.37 -19.87
CA GLY A 211 1.39 3.82 -19.22
C GLY A 211 2.61 3.03 -19.67
N GLY A 212 2.51 1.69 -19.74
CA GLY A 212 3.56 0.82 -20.25
C GLY A 212 3.91 1.06 -21.71
N LEU A 213 2.91 1.29 -22.56
CA LEU A 213 3.11 1.67 -23.98
C LEU A 213 3.72 3.07 -24.12
N LEU A 214 3.56 3.94 -23.13
CA LEU A 214 4.18 5.27 -23.09
C LEU A 214 5.52 5.28 -22.34
N GLY A 215 6.05 4.10 -21.99
CA GLY A 215 7.39 3.95 -21.40
C GLY A 215 7.45 3.91 -19.87
N SER A 216 6.32 3.82 -19.17
CA SER A 216 6.28 3.65 -17.72
C SER A 216 6.31 2.17 -17.31
N PRO A 217 7.38 1.68 -16.63
CA PRO A 217 7.39 0.33 -16.06
C PRO A 217 6.58 0.25 -14.75
N PHE A 218 5.95 1.35 -14.33
CA PHE A 218 5.21 1.45 -13.07
C PHE A 218 3.71 1.41 -13.35
N PRO A 219 3.01 0.32 -12.98
CA PRO A 219 1.56 0.27 -13.11
C PRO A 219 0.94 1.31 -12.15
N PRO A 220 -0.14 1.98 -12.57
CA PRO A 220 -0.96 2.77 -11.66
C PRO A 220 -1.60 1.86 -10.60
N ALA A 221 -2.08 2.51 -9.55
CA ALA A 221 -2.90 1.89 -8.53
C ALA A 221 -4.05 2.83 -8.20
N VAL A 222 -5.18 2.27 -7.78
CA VAL A 222 -6.30 3.04 -7.26
C VAL A 222 -5.84 3.80 -6.02
N TYR A 223 -6.13 5.09 -5.97
CA TYR A 223 -5.58 5.97 -4.95
C TYR A 223 -6.08 5.63 -3.53
N ILE A 224 -5.14 5.39 -2.61
CA ILE A 224 -5.41 5.20 -1.17
C ILE A 224 -5.68 6.57 -0.52
N GLY A 225 -6.63 6.62 0.42
CA GLY A 225 -6.85 7.79 1.27
C GLY A 225 -8.01 8.69 0.85
N HIS A 226 -8.88 8.23 -0.05
CA HIS A 226 -10.14 8.91 -0.41
C HIS A 226 -10.87 9.52 0.79
N PRO A 227 -11.04 8.84 1.94
CA PRO A 227 -11.67 9.44 3.12
C PRO A 227 -10.95 10.68 3.66
N GLY A 228 -9.61 10.64 3.72
CA GLY A 228 -8.82 11.76 4.21
C GLY A 228 -8.93 12.98 3.30
N TRP A 229 -8.87 12.78 1.99
CA TRP A 229 -9.03 13.86 1.01
C TRP A 229 -10.43 14.44 1.00
N LYS A 230 -11.46 13.58 1.13
CA LYS A 230 -12.85 14.02 1.22
C LYS A 230 -13.10 14.82 2.50
N ALA A 231 -12.57 14.39 3.64
CA ALA A 231 -12.70 15.10 4.91
C ALA A 231 -12.17 16.54 4.86
N VAL A 232 -11.12 16.79 4.07
CA VAL A 232 -10.54 18.13 3.87
C VAL A 232 -11.16 18.90 2.68
N GLY A 233 -12.26 18.41 2.11
CA GLY A 233 -13.03 19.09 1.06
C GLY A 233 -12.61 18.76 -0.38
N GLY A 234 -11.75 17.76 -0.59
CA GLY A 234 -11.35 17.28 -1.91
C GLY A 234 -12.54 16.75 -2.72
N ARG A 235 -12.61 17.13 -4.00
CA ARG A 235 -13.65 16.70 -4.96
C ARG A 235 -13.03 16.28 -6.29
N ILE A 236 -13.85 15.89 -7.26
CA ILE A 236 -13.38 15.46 -8.59
C ILE A 236 -12.49 16.50 -9.28
N GLY A 237 -12.81 17.80 -9.17
CA GLY A 237 -11.99 18.87 -9.74
C GLY A 237 -10.58 18.93 -9.15
N TYR A 238 -10.45 18.67 -7.84
CA TYR A 238 -9.15 18.57 -7.18
C TYR A 238 -8.33 17.39 -7.71
N SER A 239 -8.96 16.23 -7.86
CA SER A 239 -8.31 15.04 -8.42
C SER A 239 -7.81 15.26 -9.86
N LEU A 240 -8.66 15.83 -10.73
CA LEU A 240 -8.30 16.15 -12.11
C LEU A 240 -7.19 17.21 -12.18
N ALA A 241 -7.32 18.29 -11.40
CA ALA A 241 -6.30 19.33 -11.34
C ALA A 241 -4.95 18.79 -10.86
N THR A 242 -4.96 17.88 -9.88
CA THR A 242 -3.74 17.21 -9.40
C THR A 242 -3.08 16.42 -10.53
N GLY A 243 -3.85 15.63 -11.29
CA GLY A 243 -3.33 14.90 -12.45
C GLY A 243 -2.70 15.82 -13.51
N VAL A 244 -3.36 16.92 -13.84
CA VAL A 244 -2.84 17.91 -14.81
C VAL A 244 -1.58 18.61 -14.29
N VAL A 245 -1.58 19.06 -13.03
CA VAL A 245 -0.42 19.73 -12.42
C VAL A 245 0.78 18.80 -12.36
N ILE A 246 0.59 17.54 -11.94
CA ILE A 246 1.68 16.56 -11.91
C ILE A 246 2.19 16.25 -13.31
N ALA A 247 1.31 16.16 -14.31
CA ALA A 247 1.73 16.01 -15.70
C ALA A 247 2.60 17.20 -16.16
N ILE A 248 2.21 18.43 -15.85
CA ILE A 248 3.01 19.64 -16.16
C ILE A 248 4.36 19.57 -15.44
N VAL A 249 4.38 19.24 -14.15
CA VAL A 249 5.61 19.13 -13.35
C VAL A 249 6.56 18.12 -13.98
N CYS A 250 6.08 16.94 -14.36
CA CYS A 250 6.88 15.90 -15.00
C CYS A 250 7.34 16.32 -16.40
N PHE A 251 6.42 16.81 -17.25
CA PHE A 251 6.72 17.16 -18.64
C PHE A 251 7.61 18.39 -18.75
N ALA A 252 7.61 19.29 -17.78
CA ALA A 252 8.49 20.46 -17.76
C ALA A 252 9.83 20.20 -17.03
N GLY A 253 10.02 19.01 -16.44
CA GLY A 253 11.24 18.67 -15.68
C GLY A 253 11.34 19.38 -14.31
N LEU A 254 10.21 19.79 -13.73
CA LEU A 254 10.18 20.59 -12.50
C LEU A 254 10.36 19.76 -11.22
N THR A 255 10.36 18.42 -11.31
CA THR A 255 10.45 17.54 -10.15
C THR A 255 11.71 17.79 -9.32
N ALA A 256 12.87 17.93 -9.97
CA ALA A 256 14.13 18.22 -9.29
C ALA A 256 14.08 19.57 -8.54
N LEU A 257 13.46 20.58 -9.16
CA LEU A 257 13.31 21.89 -8.55
C LEU A 257 12.42 21.82 -7.30
N LEU A 258 11.26 21.16 -7.41
CA LEU A 258 10.35 21.03 -6.27
C LEU A 258 11.00 20.30 -5.09
N LEU A 259 11.76 19.23 -5.35
CA LEU A 259 12.50 18.51 -4.32
C LEU A 259 13.67 19.32 -3.73
N ALA A 260 14.27 20.22 -4.52
CA ALA A 260 15.35 21.10 -4.06
C ALA A 260 14.85 22.33 -3.30
N VAL A 261 13.60 22.74 -3.50
CA VAL A 261 13.01 23.94 -2.86
C VAL A 261 12.18 23.59 -1.64
N ILE A 262 11.39 22.51 -1.70
CA ILE A 262 10.47 22.12 -0.64
C ILE A 262 11.12 21.00 0.18
N PRO A 263 11.43 21.24 1.47
CA PRO A 263 12.02 20.21 2.30
C PRO A 263 11.04 19.05 2.47
N LEU A 264 11.52 17.83 2.23
CA LEU A 264 10.70 16.62 2.34
C LEU A 264 9.95 16.56 3.68
N VAL A 265 10.65 16.89 4.78
CA VAL A 265 10.12 16.85 6.15
C VAL A 265 8.83 17.68 6.33
N ALA A 266 8.64 18.77 5.57
CA ALA A 266 7.44 19.60 5.66
C ALA A 266 6.20 18.94 5.02
N ILE A 267 6.41 17.97 4.11
CA ILE A 267 5.34 17.25 3.40
C ILE A 267 4.98 15.96 4.15
N LEU A 268 5.93 15.33 4.83
CA LEU A 268 5.74 14.04 5.52
C LEU A 268 4.51 13.96 6.44
N PRO A 269 4.14 15.00 7.22
CA PRO A 269 2.95 14.98 8.05
C PRO A 269 1.64 14.75 7.30
N ILE A 270 1.56 15.15 6.03
CA ILE A 270 0.38 14.91 5.18
C ILE A 270 0.17 13.41 4.96
N LEU A 271 1.26 12.68 4.68
CA LEU A 271 1.23 11.23 4.50
C LEU A 271 0.87 10.53 5.81
N LEU A 272 1.44 10.99 6.93
CA LEU A 272 1.13 10.46 8.25
C LEU A 272 -0.36 10.65 8.59
N TYR A 273 -0.91 11.84 8.33
CA TYR A 273 -2.34 12.13 8.51
C TYR A 273 -3.23 11.17 7.71
N ILE A 274 -2.91 10.92 6.44
CA ILE A 274 -3.68 9.98 5.61
C ILE A 274 -3.69 8.59 6.25
N GLY A 275 -2.55 8.12 6.74
CA GLY A 275 -2.47 6.84 7.44
C GLY A 275 -3.28 6.79 8.74
N LEU A 276 -3.26 7.86 9.53
CA LEU A 276 -4.08 7.99 10.74
C LEU A 276 -5.58 7.93 10.42
N VAL A 277 -6.04 8.66 9.40
CA VAL A 277 -7.47 8.69 9.01
C VAL A 277 -7.93 7.33 8.49
N ILE A 278 -7.14 6.65 7.66
CA ILE A 278 -7.48 5.32 7.15
C ILE A 278 -7.51 4.30 8.30
N GLY A 279 -6.50 4.34 9.17
CA GLY A 279 -6.44 3.52 10.37
C GLY A 279 -7.68 3.69 11.24
N ALA A 280 -8.03 4.93 11.58
CA ALA A 280 -9.21 5.26 12.37
C ALA A 280 -10.53 4.85 11.68
N GLN A 281 -10.67 5.14 10.38
CA GLN A 281 -11.86 4.79 9.60
C GLN A 281 -12.14 3.28 9.65
N SER A 282 -11.10 2.44 9.61
CA SER A 282 -11.31 0.99 9.61
C SER A 282 -12.16 0.51 10.79
N PHE A 283 -11.95 1.11 11.97
CA PHE A 283 -12.74 0.85 13.17
C PHE A 283 -14.07 1.62 13.18
N GLN A 284 -14.08 2.88 12.75
CA GLN A 284 -15.27 3.74 12.82
C GLN A 284 -16.36 3.36 11.81
N ALA A 285 -15.98 2.81 10.65
CA ALA A 285 -16.91 2.48 9.57
C ALA A 285 -17.34 1.00 9.55
N THR A 286 -16.95 0.25 10.59
CA THR A 286 -17.19 -1.18 10.76
C THR A 286 -17.90 -1.40 12.11
N PRO A 287 -18.78 -2.41 12.27
CA PRO A 287 -19.35 -2.73 13.59
C PRO A 287 -18.25 -2.92 14.65
N SER A 288 -18.42 -2.35 15.84
CA SER A 288 -17.40 -2.35 16.90
C SER A 288 -16.99 -3.76 17.34
N ARG A 289 -17.93 -4.72 17.39
CA ARG A 289 -17.61 -6.14 17.63
C ARG A 289 -16.61 -6.75 16.65
N HIS A 290 -16.42 -6.19 15.44
CA HIS A 290 -15.43 -6.66 14.46
C HIS A 290 -14.04 -6.05 14.66
N ALA A 291 -13.81 -5.21 15.68
CA ALA A 291 -12.49 -4.66 15.98
C ALA A 291 -11.36 -5.72 16.04
N PRO A 292 -11.56 -6.91 16.64
CA PRO A 292 -10.53 -7.97 16.60
C PRO A 292 -10.23 -8.46 15.18
N ALA A 293 -11.22 -8.52 14.29
CA ALA A 293 -11.04 -8.92 12.90
C ALA A 293 -10.24 -7.89 12.11
N ILE A 294 -10.44 -6.60 12.38
CA ILE A 294 -9.65 -5.50 11.80
C ILE A 294 -8.19 -5.63 12.23
N VAL A 295 -7.93 -5.78 13.53
CA VAL A 295 -6.57 -5.94 14.06
C VAL A 295 -5.89 -7.16 13.44
N LEU A 296 -6.59 -8.28 13.31
CA LEU A 296 -6.05 -9.47 12.67
C LEU A 296 -5.70 -9.23 11.18
N ALA A 297 -6.52 -8.48 10.45
CA ALA A 297 -6.27 -8.12 9.05
C ALA A 297 -5.06 -7.17 8.86
N ILE A 298 -4.68 -6.42 9.90
CA ILE A 298 -3.52 -5.52 9.89
C ILE A 298 -2.20 -6.31 9.95
N LEU A 299 -2.15 -7.41 10.72
CA LEU A 299 -0.90 -8.08 11.09
C LEU A 299 -0.02 -8.52 9.91
N PRO A 300 -0.54 -9.08 8.80
CA PRO A 300 0.29 -9.46 7.66
C PRO A 300 1.04 -8.28 7.03
N ASN A 301 0.43 -7.10 6.98
CA ASN A 301 1.08 -5.89 6.43
C ASN A 301 2.21 -5.40 7.33
N ILE A 302 2.03 -5.46 8.66
CA ILE A 302 3.09 -5.15 9.62
C ILE A 302 4.25 -6.14 9.46
N ALA A 303 3.95 -7.44 9.37
CA ALA A 303 4.98 -8.47 9.19
C ALA A 303 5.78 -8.28 7.90
N ALA A 304 5.10 -7.99 6.77
CA ALA A 304 5.76 -7.69 5.51
C ALA A 304 6.66 -6.44 5.61
N TRP A 305 6.19 -5.39 6.24
CA TRP A 305 6.98 -4.18 6.46
C TRP A 305 8.21 -4.44 7.34
N CYS A 306 8.05 -5.15 8.46
CA CYS A 306 9.18 -5.55 9.32
C CYS A 306 10.23 -6.33 8.54
N GLN A 307 9.79 -7.26 7.69
CA GLN A 307 10.68 -8.01 6.82
C GLN A 307 11.46 -7.08 5.90
N THR A 308 10.82 -6.09 5.25
CA THR A 308 11.53 -5.15 4.38
C THR A 308 12.62 -4.36 5.09
N GLN A 309 12.40 -3.99 6.36
CA GLN A 309 13.41 -3.28 7.16
C GLN A 309 14.62 -4.16 7.47
N ILE A 310 14.37 -5.41 7.84
CA ILE A 310 15.44 -6.39 8.13
C ILE A 310 16.22 -6.72 6.87
N ASP A 311 15.53 -7.03 5.77
CA ASP A 311 16.17 -7.36 4.49
C ASP A 311 16.95 -6.19 3.93
N GLY A 312 16.43 -4.96 4.06
CA GLY A 312 17.15 -3.75 3.68
C GLY A 312 18.45 -3.56 4.47
N ALA A 313 18.41 -3.76 5.80
CA ALA A 313 19.59 -3.65 6.66
C ALA A 313 20.64 -4.73 6.34
N LEU A 314 20.21 -5.99 6.18
CA LEU A 314 21.10 -7.09 5.84
C LEU A 314 21.69 -6.93 4.43
N GLY A 315 20.89 -6.50 3.47
CA GLY A 315 21.33 -6.22 2.11
C GLY A 315 22.36 -5.09 2.05
N ALA A 316 22.18 -4.02 2.83
CA ALA A 316 23.15 -2.95 2.97
C ALA A 316 24.48 -3.43 3.61
N ALA A 317 24.42 -4.43 4.49
CA ALA A 317 25.59 -5.11 5.04
C ALA A 317 26.21 -6.16 4.10
N GLY A 318 25.70 -6.31 2.88
CA GLY A 318 26.20 -7.28 1.90
C GLY A 318 25.84 -8.74 2.24
N THR A 319 24.85 -8.97 3.09
CA THR A 319 24.40 -10.30 3.51
C THR A 319 22.89 -10.51 3.32
N SER A 320 22.36 -11.63 3.82
CA SER A 320 20.93 -11.94 3.80
C SER A 320 20.54 -12.77 5.02
N ALA A 321 19.24 -12.83 5.32
CA ALA A 321 18.74 -13.63 6.45
C ALA A 321 19.15 -15.11 6.35
N ALA A 322 19.23 -15.64 5.11
CA ALA A 322 19.69 -17.00 4.85
C ALA A 322 21.18 -17.19 5.20
N GLN A 323 22.03 -16.22 4.90
CA GLN A 323 23.46 -16.27 5.21
C GLN A 323 23.74 -16.09 6.72
N VAL A 324 22.99 -15.23 7.40
CA VAL A 324 23.08 -15.08 8.86
C VAL A 324 22.64 -16.36 9.56
N GLY A 325 21.57 -16.98 9.07
CA GLY A 325 21.01 -18.23 9.58
C GLY A 325 19.88 -17.99 10.59
N MET A 326 18.76 -18.70 10.40
CA MET A 326 17.51 -18.51 11.17
C MET A 326 17.68 -18.75 12.67
N ALA A 327 18.55 -19.68 13.08
CA ALA A 327 18.81 -19.96 14.49
C ALA A 327 19.49 -18.77 15.20
N LYS A 328 20.44 -18.11 14.51
CA LYS A 328 21.12 -16.91 15.06
C LYS A 328 20.16 -15.72 15.12
N LEU A 329 19.37 -15.52 14.08
CA LEU A 329 18.31 -14.51 14.08
C LEU A 329 17.31 -14.76 15.22
N GLY A 330 16.87 -16.01 15.40
CA GLY A 330 15.98 -16.41 16.50
C GLY A 330 16.59 -16.18 17.88
N ALA A 331 17.87 -16.50 18.07
CA ALA A 331 18.58 -16.22 19.32
C ALA A 331 18.69 -14.72 19.64
N ALA A 332 18.67 -13.86 18.61
CA ALA A 332 18.61 -12.41 18.73
C ALA A 332 17.17 -11.84 18.82
N GLY A 333 16.15 -12.70 18.91
CA GLY A 333 14.74 -12.30 19.02
C GLY A 333 14.05 -12.04 17.66
N VAL A 334 14.72 -12.29 16.54
CA VAL A 334 14.16 -12.10 15.20
C VAL A 334 13.57 -13.42 14.69
N VAL A 335 12.25 -13.59 14.82
CA VAL A 335 11.51 -14.76 14.31
C VAL A 335 11.30 -14.63 12.79
N TYR A 336 12.40 -14.67 12.05
CA TYR A 336 12.41 -14.26 10.64
C TYR A 336 11.52 -15.14 9.75
N HIS A 337 11.61 -16.46 9.86
CA HIS A 337 10.81 -17.36 9.02
C HIS A 337 9.30 -17.19 9.24
N GLY A 338 8.87 -17.08 10.50
CA GLY A 338 7.47 -16.83 10.83
C GLY A 338 6.98 -15.47 10.34
N MET A 339 7.80 -14.42 10.47
CA MET A 339 7.52 -13.09 9.93
C MET A 339 7.38 -13.11 8.41
N ALA A 340 8.31 -13.77 7.71
CA ALA A 340 8.29 -13.87 6.24
C ALA A 340 7.06 -14.66 5.74
N LEU A 341 6.69 -15.74 6.43
CA LEU A 341 5.44 -16.44 6.14
C LEU A 341 4.24 -15.53 6.45
N LEU A 342 4.14 -14.89 7.60
CA LEU A 342 2.99 -14.03 7.91
C LEU A 342 2.82 -12.87 6.92
N GLY A 343 3.93 -12.26 6.47
CA GLY A 343 3.93 -11.15 5.52
C GLY A 343 3.72 -11.54 4.05
N GLY A 344 3.84 -12.82 3.70
CA GLY A 344 3.65 -13.31 2.33
C GLY A 344 2.25 -12.99 1.82
N GLY A 345 2.14 -12.22 0.74
CA GLY A 345 0.85 -11.81 0.17
C GLY A 345 0.00 -10.96 1.11
N ALA A 346 0.63 -10.12 1.94
CA ALA A 346 0.04 -9.42 3.08
C ALA A 346 -1.38 -8.86 2.89
N VAL A 347 -1.68 -8.23 1.75
CA VAL A 347 -3.00 -7.64 1.53
C VAL A 347 -4.09 -8.70 1.43
N LEU A 348 -3.84 -9.74 0.65
CA LEU A 348 -4.77 -10.86 0.48
C LEU A 348 -4.80 -11.73 1.75
N ALA A 349 -3.64 -11.97 2.37
CA ALA A 349 -3.53 -12.68 3.64
C ALA A 349 -4.35 -12.01 4.75
N GLY A 350 -4.20 -10.70 4.92
CA GLY A 350 -4.94 -9.89 5.89
C GLY A 350 -6.45 -9.91 5.62
N MET A 351 -6.84 -9.85 4.35
CA MET A 351 -8.24 -9.95 3.97
C MET A 351 -8.85 -11.32 4.29
N ILE A 352 -8.16 -12.42 3.98
CA ILE A 352 -8.64 -13.76 4.29
C ILE A 352 -8.77 -13.95 5.81
N LEU A 353 -7.74 -13.60 6.58
CA LEU A 353 -7.77 -13.71 8.04
C LEU A 353 -8.86 -12.84 8.67
N GLY A 354 -8.96 -11.59 8.23
CA GLY A 354 -10.00 -10.66 8.69
C GLY A 354 -11.41 -11.15 8.35
N ALA A 355 -11.61 -11.74 7.18
CA ALA A 355 -12.91 -12.25 6.77
C ALA A 355 -13.33 -13.46 7.61
N ILE A 356 -12.41 -14.39 7.86
CA ILE A 356 -12.64 -15.55 8.73
C ILE A 356 -13.03 -15.08 10.13
N ALA A 357 -12.26 -14.17 10.72
CA ALA A 357 -12.55 -13.64 12.05
C ALA A 357 -13.91 -12.93 12.11
N ALA A 358 -14.22 -12.05 11.15
CA ALA A 358 -15.50 -11.34 11.12
C ALA A 358 -16.68 -12.32 11.01
N PHE A 359 -16.60 -13.33 10.16
CA PHE A 359 -17.67 -14.33 10.05
C PHE A 359 -17.81 -15.22 11.29
N ILE A 360 -16.69 -15.57 11.95
CA ILE A 360 -16.75 -16.29 13.23
C ILE A 360 -17.43 -15.45 14.30
N ILE A 361 -17.10 -14.15 14.39
CA ILE A 361 -17.73 -13.21 15.33
C ILE A 361 -19.23 -13.09 15.07
N ASP A 362 -19.65 -13.12 13.81
CA ASP A 362 -21.07 -13.11 13.42
C ASP A 362 -21.74 -14.50 13.46
N HIS A 363 -21.04 -15.53 13.94
CA HIS A 363 -21.49 -16.93 13.95
C HIS A 363 -21.87 -17.50 12.56
N ALA A 364 -21.42 -16.87 11.48
CA ALA A 364 -21.58 -17.33 10.10
C ALA A 364 -20.48 -18.33 9.73
N PHE A 365 -20.43 -19.46 10.44
CA PHE A 365 -19.36 -20.45 10.32
C PHE A 365 -19.28 -21.10 8.93
N ASP A 366 -20.39 -21.15 8.19
CA ASP A 366 -20.43 -21.59 6.79
C ASP A 366 -19.57 -20.69 5.89
N ARG A 367 -19.67 -19.37 6.05
CA ARG A 367 -18.89 -18.39 5.29
C ARG A 367 -17.45 -18.37 5.76
N ALA A 368 -17.21 -18.46 7.07
CA ALA A 368 -15.85 -18.60 7.60
C ALA A 368 -15.13 -19.82 7.01
N ALA A 369 -15.83 -20.95 6.87
CA ALA A 369 -15.29 -22.15 6.24
C ALA A 369 -14.92 -21.95 4.78
N ILE A 370 -15.73 -21.23 4.00
CA ILE A 370 -15.44 -20.93 2.58
C ILE A 370 -14.15 -20.09 2.48
N TYR A 371 -14.01 -19.04 3.30
CA TYR A 371 -12.81 -18.20 3.29
C TYR A 371 -11.57 -18.95 3.80
N ALA A 372 -11.73 -19.81 4.80
CA ALA A 372 -10.65 -20.67 5.25
C ALA A 372 -10.23 -21.68 4.18
N ALA A 373 -11.17 -22.30 3.46
CA ALA A 373 -10.86 -23.18 2.34
C ALA A 373 -10.15 -22.44 1.19
N ALA A 374 -10.61 -21.22 0.86
CA ALA A 374 -9.91 -20.36 -0.11
C ALA A 374 -8.49 -20.02 0.38
N GLY A 375 -8.33 -19.69 1.65
CA GLY A 375 -7.03 -19.46 2.29
C GLY A 375 -6.11 -20.67 2.19
N ALA A 376 -6.62 -21.88 2.37
CA ALA A 376 -5.86 -23.11 2.22
C ALA A 376 -5.31 -23.27 0.80
N VAL A 377 -6.15 -23.04 -0.22
CA VAL A 377 -5.74 -23.10 -1.63
C VAL A 377 -4.70 -22.03 -1.94
N LEU A 378 -4.96 -20.78 -1.56
CA LEU A 378 -4.05 -19.66 -1.81
C LEU A 378 -2.70 -19.88 -1.13
N ALA A 379 -2.69 -20.38 0.11
CA ALA A 379 -1.46 -20.69 0.85
C ALA A 379 -0.70 -21.86 0.21
N TYR A 380 -1.41 -22.89 -0.25
CA TYR A 380 -0.78 -24.04 -0.90
C TYR A 380 0.04 -23.66 -2.13
N PHE A 381 -0.44 -22.68 -2.90
CA PHE A 381 0.27 -22.13 -4.06
C PHE A 381 1.21 -20.96 -3.74
N GLY A 382 1.22 -20.48 -2.49
CA GLY A 382 2.06 -19.38 -2.03
C GLY A 382 1.58 -17.98 -2.38
N PHE A 383 0.31 -17.80 -2.77
CA PHE A 383 -0.29 -16.47 -2.99
C PHE A 383 -0.47 -15.69 -1.68
N ILE A 384 -0.72 -16.42 -0.59
CA ILE A 384 -0.70 -15.90 0.77
C ILE A 384 0.22 -16.77 1.61
N HIS A 385 0.75 -16.19 2.67
CA HIS A 385 1.54 -16.88 3.66
C HIS A 385 2.73 -17.71 3.17
N GLY A 386 3.36 -17.29 2.08
CA GLY A 386 4.51 -17.99 1.48
C GLY A 386 5.63 -17.05 1.08
N THR A 387 6.83 -17.62 0.96
CA THR A 387 8.05 -16.89 0.54
C THR A 387 8.22 -16.80 -0.98
N GLY A 388 7.25 -17.33 -1.74
CA GLY A 388 7.24 -17.38 -3.19
C GLY A 388 6.05 -18.16 -3.72
N LEU A 389 5.88 -18.20 -5.05
CA LEU A 389 4.89 -19.07 -5.68
C LEU A 389 5.45 -20.48 -5.87
N GLY A 390 4.60 -21.48 -5.69
CA GLY A 390 4.94 -22.86 -5.97
C GLY A 390 3.93 -23.83 -5.39
N ILE A 391 3.90 -25.04 -5.93
CA ILE A 391 3.02 -26.11 -5.43
C ILE A 391 3.54 -26.57 -4.08
N GLY A 392 2.70 -26.50 -3.05
CA GLY A 392 3.05 -26.89 -1.68
C GLY A 392 4.00 -25.93 -0.98
N ASN A 393 4.20 -24.71 -1.49
CA ASN A 393 5.19 -23.77 -0.95
C ASN A 393 4.89 -23.37 0.51
N SER A 394 3.63 -23.41 0.93
CA SER A 394 3.24 -23.16 2.32
C SER A 394 2.26 -24.21 2.83
N ALA A 395 2.57 -25.48 2.55
CA ALA A 395 1.73 -26.63 2.92
C ALA A 395 1.32 -26.68 4.41
N PRO A 396 2.19 -26.37 5.40
CA PRO A 396 1.76 -26.33 6.80
C PRO A 396 0.71 -25.25 7.08
N VAL A 397 0.84 -24.07 6.45
CA VAL A 397 -0.15 -22.99 6.58
C VAL A 397 -1.45 -23.37 5.88
N ALA A 398 -1.36 -23.96 4.69
CA ALA A 398 -2.50 -24.48 3.96
C ALA A 398 -3.29 -25.52 4.77
N LEU A 399 -2.58 -26.43 5.45
CA LEU A 399 -3.18 -27.39 6.39
C LEU A 399 -3.90 -26.68 7.54
N GLY A 400 -3.27 -25.65 8.14
CA GLY A 400 -3.90 -24.85 9.19
C GLY A 400 -5.23 -24.23 8.76
N TYR A 401 -5.27 -23.61 7.57
CA TYR A 401 -6.51 -23.10 6.99
C TYR A 401 -7.53 -24.19 6.69
N ALA A 402 -7.12 -25.34 6.18
CA ALA A 402 -8.00 -26.47 5.92
C ALA A 402 -8.63 -27.02 7.21
N LEU A 403 -7.86 -27.07 8.31
CA LEU A 403 -8.37 -27.44 9.63
C LEU A 403 -9.37 -26.40 10.16
N ILE A 404 -9.10 -25.11 10.02
CA ILE A 404 -10.05 -24.04 10.36
C ILE A 404 -11.35 -24.22 9.56
N ALA A 405 -11.24 -24.50 8.26
CA ALA A 405 -12.40 -24.76 7.41
C ALA A 405 -13.22 -25.96 7.91
N GLY A 406 -12.56 -27.07 8.23
CA GLY A 406 -13.20 -28.26 8.79
C GLY A 406 -13.92 -27.98 10.11
N VAL A 407 -13.27 -27.28 11.05
CA VAL A 407 -13.88 -26.89 12.33
C VAL A 407 -15.10 -26.00 12.10
N CYS A 408 -15.00 -24.99 11.24
CA CYS A 408 -16.11 -24.10 10.94
C CYS A 408 -17.29 -24.84 10.26
N LEU A 409 -17.02 -25.83 9.39
CA LEU A 409 -18.06 -26.67 8.79
C LEU A 409 -18.76 -27.57 9.81
N VAL A 410 -18.04 -28.05 10.82
CA VAL A 410 -18.65 -28.80 11.92
C VAL A 410 -19.52 -27.87 12.75
N LEU A 411 -18.98 -26.71 13.15
CA LEU A 411 -19.71 -25.71 13.95
C LEU A 411 -20.96 -25.18 13.25
N SER A 412 -20.94 -25.01 11.92
CA SER A 412 -22.11 -24.56 11.16
C SER A 412 -23.27 -25.56 11.16
N ARG A 413 -23.01 -26.82 11.52
CA ARG A 413 -24.02 -27.89 11.65
C ARG A 413 -24.46 -28.12 13.09
N LEU A 414 -23.75 -27.57 14.07
CA LEU A 414 -24.07 -27.73 15.48
C LEU A 414 -24.87 -26.51 15.98
N SER A 415 -26.02 -26.75 16.62
CA SER A 415 -26.78 -25.70 17.30
C SER A 415 -26.21 -25.46 18.70
N LEU A 416 -25.05 -24.79 18.77
CA LEU A 416 -24.39 -24.47 20.04
C LEU A 416 -25.00 -23.20 20.66
N PRO A 417 -25.15 -23.13 22.00
CA PRO A 417 -25.61 -21.94 22.67
C PRO A 417 -24.59 -20.80 22.52
N VAL A 418 -25.08 -19.60 22.18
CA VAL A 418 -24.26 -18.38 22.11
C VAL A 418 -24.19 -17.76 23.50
N LEU A 419 -22.97 -17.53 24.00
CA LEU A 419 -22.78 -16.77 25.23
C LEU A 419 -23.24 -15.33 25.00
N ALA A 420 -24.06 -14.80 25.92
CA ALA A 420 -24.44 -13.40 25.89
C ALA A 420 -23.18 -12.54 26.09
N MET A 421 -22.74 -11.89 25.01
CA MET A 421 -21.71 -10.86 25.09
C MET A 421 -22.32 -9.62 25.77
N PRO A 422 -21.55 -8.84 26.55
CA PRO A 422 -22.01 -7.56 27.06
C PRO A 422 -22.56 -6.73 25.91
N ALA A 423 -23.75 -6.14 26.09
CA ALA A 423 -24.31 -5.25 25.08
C ALA A 423 -23.30 -4.13 24.80
N GLU A 424 -23.07 -3.81 23.52
CA GLU A 424 -22.37 -2.59 23.15
C GLU A 424 -23.17 -1.44 23.78
N GLU A 425 -22.61 -0.79 24.79
CA GLU A 425 -23.16 0.46 25.31
C GLU A 425 -23.25 1.39 24.11
N GLY A 426 -24.48 1.66 23.67
CA GLY A 426 -24.74 2.59 22.59
C GLY A 426 -24.04 3.88 22.94
N VAL A 427 -23.12 4.31 22.08
CA VAL A 427 -22.53 5.64 22.14
C VAL A 427 -23.71 6.60 22.14
N GLN A 428 -24.07 7.11 23.32
CA GLN A 428 -25.00 8.22 23.44
C GLN A 428 -24.30 9.39 22.78
N GLU A 429 -24.74 9.74 21.58
CA GLU A 429 -24.42 11.02 20.96
C GLU A 429 -24.90 12.11 21.92
N GLY A 430 -23.95 12.78 22.57
CA GLY A 430 -24.15 13.97 23.40
C GLY A 430 -23.77 15.23 22.65
#